data_AF-L1NBN5-F1
#
_entry.id   AF-L1NBN5-F1
#
_cell.length_a   1.000
_cell.length_b   1.000
_cell.length_c   1.000
_cell.angle_alpha   90.00
_cell.angle_beta   90.00
_cell.angle_gamma   90.00
#
_symmetry.space_group_name_H-M   'P 1'
#
loop_
_entity.id
_entity.type
_entity.pdbx_description
1 polymer ?
#
loop_
_entity_poly.entity_id
_entity_poly.type
_entity_poly.pdbx_seq_one_letter_code
_entity_poly.pdbx_strand_id
1 'polypeptide(L)'
;MISPNKLYTLLLSLMVGGVIALAMACTTQRKEQPIRRTSPLQLRLPSSSSKVKAATNAGDNFFVRLQSESAWTLHLSPETAKEWITLERTRGEAVARPLDIAVQLSKNLGPAREAKLIVRSGSLADTIVITQQGTAPLPPPSPNPNPNPPTPDPGGEHILGDVTLLETPALVGGSNNYYITHKANNVVNYSLEYDVDKRHPRFVCFSFDDITSETAVKRTDAWKWDPMIPQKYSTESMFKNSGYDRGHLVASHDRVYSREANMQTFYYSNMSPQLPSFNQKYWSKLEQQVQSWGRNKKFRDVLYVAKGGTIRDDQVEGTKVQGRIVVPKYYWMAMVVKKGDAYHGLAFWLEHKEWDMKTPMMTVALSIDELEKKLGIDLFHNFPDDIEKKFEAEDPSDPSMRAHWPGI
;
A
#
# COMPACT_ATOMS: atom_id res chain seq x y z
N MET A 1 73.34 31.31 27.44
CA MET A 1 74.11 31.60 28.67
C MET A 1 73.72 30.58 29.73
N ILE A 2 74.72 29.79 30.14
CA ILE A 2 74.89 29.04 31.40
C ILE A 2 73.87 27.91 31.73
N SER A 3 74.41 26.68 31.81
CA SER A 3 73.90 25.50 32.53
C SER A 3 74.69 25.34 33.85
N PRO A 4 74.58 24.25 34.64
CA PRO A 4 73.44 23.53 35.23
C PRO A 4 73.67 23.34 36.78
N ASN A 5 72.98 22.37 37.40
CA ASN A 5 73.46 21.43 38.44
C ASN A 5 72.89 21.46 39.88
N LYS A 6 72.59 20.21 40.30
CA LYS A 6 72.75 19.58 41.65
C LYS A 6 71.74 19.91 42.74
N LEU A 7 71.47 19.08 43.74
CA LEU A 7 71.63 17.65 44.09
C LEU A 7 71.14 17.58 45.57
N TYR A 8 70.84 16.37 46.08
CA TYR A 8 70.98 15.93 47.48
C TYR A 8 69.76 15.70 48.41
N THR A 9 69.61 14.39 48.74
CA THR A 9 69.39 13.70 50.04
C THR A 9 68.09 13.89 50.84
N LEU A 10 67.54 12.96 51.64
CA LEU A 10 67.49 11.49 51.84
C LEU A 10 67.17 11.26 53.36
N LEU A 11 66.17 10.40 53.65
CA LEU A 11 66.02 9.50 54.83
C LEU A 11 65.34 9.91 56.17
N LEU A 12 64.76 8.83 56.76
CA LEU A 12 64.17 8.56 58.09
C LEU A 12 62.73 9.03 58.35
N SER A 13 61.79 8.25 58.89
CA SER A 13 61.84 6.98 59.66
C SER A 13 60.45 6.32 59.77
N LEU A 14 60.40 4.98 59.86
CA LEU A 14 59.22 4.15 60.13
C LEU A 14 58.73 4.21 61.60
N MET A 15 57.42 4.09 61.83
CA MET A 15 56.73 3.45 62.98
C MET A 15 55.27 3.15 62.54
N VAL A 16 54.94 1.90 62.15
CA VAL A 16 54.25 0.84 62.94
C VAL A 16 52.85 1.21 63.45
N GLY A 17 51.84 0.40 63.06
CA GLY A 17 50.57 0.25 63.78
C GLY A 17 49.34 0.19 62.88
N GLY A 18 48.92 -1.01 62.45
CA GLY A 18 47.72 -1.21 61.64
C GLY A 18 46.41 -1.11 62.43
N VAL A 19 45.29 -0.98 61.71
CA VAL A 19 44.11 -1.88 61.72
C VAL A 19 42.98 -1.30 60.84
N ILE A 20 42.76 -1.99 59.71
CA ILE A 20 41.48 -2.44 59.12
C ILE A 20 40.36 -1.43 58.81
N ALA A 21 40.12 -1.21 57.51
CA ALA A 21 38.80 -1.43 56.87
C ALA A 21 38.96 -1.60 55.34
N LEU A 22 38.56 -2.79 54.86
CA LEU A 22 38.52 -3.20 53.45
C LEU A 22 37.66 -2.25 52.60
N ALA A 23 38.21 -1.72 51.51
CA ALA A 23 37.45 -1.27 50.35
C ALA A 23 37.78 -2.19 49.16
N MET A 24 36.84 -3.09 48.83
CA MET A 24 36.90 -3.92 47.64
C MET A 24 36.76 -3.04 46.39
N ALA A 25 37.86 -2.82 45.67
CA ALA A 25 37.81 -2.41 44.27
C ALA A 25 37.59 -3.66 43.41
N CYS A 26 36.31 -4.02 43.22
CA CYS A 26 35.91 -5.03 42.26
C CYS A 26 36.15 -4.47 40.84
N THR A 27 37.11 -5.06 40.12
CA THR A 27 37.22 -4.92 38.67
C THR A 27 35.92 -5.37 38.02
N THR A 28 35.09 -4.43 37.56
CA THR A 28 33.91 -4.77 36.78
C THR A 28 34.35 -5.21 35.39
N GLN A 29 34.46 -6.52 35.23
CA GLN A 29 34.38 -7.24 33.97
C GLN A 29 33.19 -6.70 33.18
N ARG A 30 33.44 -6.07 32.04
CA ARG A 30 32.40 -5.69 31.08
C ARG A 30 31.81 -7.01 30.55
N LYS A 31 30.67 -7.42 31.10
CA LYS A 31 29.87 -8.49 30.48
C LYS A 31 29.61 -8.08 29.05
N GLU A 32 30.21 -8.78 28.10
CA GLU A 32 29.73 -8.80 26.73
C GLU A 32 28.24 -9.10 26.79
N GLN A 33 27.41 -8.14 26.37
CA GLN A 33 26.03 -8.43 26.09
C GLN A 33 26.02 -9.52 25.01
N PRO A 34 25.24 -10.60 25.15
CA PRO A 34 25.11 -11.57 24.08
C PRO A 34 24.62 -10.80 22.85
N ILE A 35 25.44 -10.79 21.79
CA ILE A 35 25.02 -10.37 20.46
C ILE A 35 23.76 -11.21 20.18
N ARG A 36 22.62 -10.55 20.13
CA ARG A 36 21.33 -11.18 19.82
C ARG A 36 21.45 -11.68 18.38
N ARG A 37 21.97 -12.89 18.19
CA ARG A 37 21.99 -13.56 16.88
C ARG A 37 20.54 -13.60 16.43
N THR A 38 20.24 -12.81 15.40
CA THR A 38 18.99 -12.93 14.64
C THR A 38 18.83 -14.39 14.27
N SER A 39 17.66 -14.99 14.52
CA SER A 39 17.41 -16.38 14.15
C SER A 39 17.84 -16.60 12.69
N PRO A 40 18.64 -17.63 12.37
CA PRO A 40 19.26 -17.81 11.05
C PRO A 40 18.27 -18.25 9.96
N LEU A 41 17.03 -18.58 10.35
CA LEU A 41 15.90 -18.82 9.47
C LEU A 41 14.73 -17.95 9.92
N GLN A 42 14.18 -17.14 9.02
CA GLN A 42 13.03 -16.26 9.31
C GLN A 42 12.10 -16.19 8.11
N LEU A 43 10.80 -16.34 8.37
CA LEU A 43 9.73 -16.17 7.39
C LEU A 43 8.74 -15.13 7.90
N ARG A 44 8.53 -14.02 7.19
CA ARG A 44 7.71 -12.89 7.65
C ARG A 44 6.82 -12.33 6.56
N LEU A 45 5.83 -11.53 6.94
CA LEU A 45 5.11 -10.65 6.03
C LEU A 45 5.90 -9.33 5.94
N PRO A 46 6.19 -8.78 4.74
CA PRO A 46 7.07 -7.61 4.58
C PRO A 46 6.69 -6.42 5.47
N SER A 47 5.39 -6.13 5.59
CA SER A 47 4.86 -4.95 6.29
C SER A 47 4.13 -5.29 7.60
N SER A 48 4.36 -6.48 8.16
CA SER A 48 3.68 -6.89 9.40
C SER A 48 4.55 -7.75 10.31
N SER A 49 4.47 -7.49 11.62
CA SER A 49 4.99 -8.42 12.64
C SER A 49 4.09 -9.64 12.85
N SER A 50 2.89 -9.65 12.27
CA SER A 50 1.96 -10.78 12.32
C SER A 50 2.55 -12.01 11.63
N LYS A 51 2.31 -13.17 12.22
CA LYS A 51 2.54 -14.49 11.59
C LYS A 51 1.28 -15.07 10.96
N VAL A 52 0.23 -14.25 10.86
CA VAL A 52 -1.05 -14.62 10.26
C VAL A 52 -1.34 -13.70 9.09
N LYS A 53 -1.51 -14.28 7.89
CA LYS A 53 -2.07 -13.60 6.73
C LYS A 53 -3.53 -13.98 6.62
N ALA A 54 -4.41 -13.01 6.85
CA ALA A 54 -5.84 -13.16 6.58
C ALA A 54 -6.12 -12.76 5.13
N ALA A 55 -6.82 -13.63 4.41
CA ALA A 55 -7.22 -13.44 3.04
C ALA A 55 -8.74 -13.58 2.87
N THR A 56 -9.28 -12.86 1.90
CA THR A 56 -10.69 -13.00 1.53
C THR A 56 -10.93 -14.25 0.70
N ASN A 57 -12.19 -14.59 0.48
CA ASN A 57 -12.59 -15.68 -0.40
C ASN A 57 -12.27 -15.43 -1.89
N ALA A 58 -11.95 -14.20 -2.31
CA ALA A 58 -11.72 -13.86 -3.72
C ALA A 58 -10.41 -14.44 -4.29
N GLY A 59 -9.50 -14.91 -3.43
CA GLY A 59 -8.10 -15.10 -3.77
C GLY A 59 -7.28 -13.91 -3.26
N ASP A 60 -5.98 -14.04 -3.28
CA ASP A 60 -5.05 -13.00 -2.80
C ASP A 60 -3.68 -13.23 -3.43
N ASN A 61 -2.93 -12.15 -3.67
CA ASN A 61 -1.55 -12.20 -4.11
C ASN A 61 -0.73 -11.36 -3.14
N PHE A 62 0.19 -11.99 -2.42
CA PHE A 62 1.02 -11.31 -1.43
C PHE A 62 2.43 -11.91 -1.42
N PHE A 63 3.34 -11.22 -0.74
CA PHE A 63 4.72 -11.68 -0.58
C PHE A 63 4.98 -12.20 0.83
N VAL A 64 5.84 -13.20 0.92
CA VAL A 64 6.49 -13.59 2.18
C VAL A 64 7.98 -13.36 2.06
N ARG A 65 8.57 -12.78 3.11
CA ARG A 65 9.99 -12.47 3.20
C ARG A 65 10.72 -13.58 3.93
N LEU A 66 11.63 -14.25 3.25
CA LEU A 66 12.44 -15.37 3.75
C LEU A 66 13.90 -14.97 3.89
N GLN A 67 14.49 -15.17 5.07
CA GLN A 67 15.94 -15.12 5.26
C GLN A 67 16.42 -16.49 5.75
N SER A 68 17.47 -17.05 5.12
CA SER A 68 18.04 -18.34 5.49
C SER A 68 19.55 -18.38 5.19
N GLU A 69 20.38 -18.71 6.18
CA GLU A 69 21.84 -18.85 5.99
C GLU A 69 22.26 -20.20 5.36
N SER A 70 21.29 -21.06 5.04
CA SER A 70 21.51 -22.38 4.46
C SER A 70 20.42 -22.72 3.46
N ALA A 71 20.61 -23.80 2.70
CA ALA A 71 19.59 -24.30 1.80
C ALA A 71 18.27 -24.53 2.56
N TRP A 72 17.16 -24.19 1.91
CA TRP A 72 15.85 -24.14 2.53
C TRP A 72 14.79 -24.74 1.62
N THR A 73 13.69 -25.18 2.22
CA THR A 73 12.50 -25.65 1.53
C THR A 73 11.24 -25.03 2.13
N LEU A 74 10.28 -24.68 1.28
CA LEU A 74 8.96 -24.22 1.66
C LEU A 74 7.93 -25.31 1.39
N HIS A 75 7.10 -25.57 2.39
CA HIS A 75 6.05 -26.56 2.32
C HIS A 75 4.75 -26.01 2.86
N LEU A 76 3.65 -26.45 2.25
CA LEU A 76 2.31 -26.17 2.69
C LEU A 76 1.78 -27.32 3.55
N SER A 77 1.08 -26.98 4.63
CA SER A 77 0.39 -27.95 5.49
C SER A 77 -1.04 -27.47 5.76
N PRO A 78 -2.08 -28.29 5.52
CA PRO A 78 -2.02 -29.64 4.94
C PRO A 78 -1.54 -29.62 3.48
N GLU A 79 -1.11 -30.77 2.94
CA GLU A 79 -0.62 -30.83 1.55
C GLU A 79 -1.69 -30.46 0.51
N THR A 80 -2.97 -30.68 0.84
CA THR A 80 -4.12 -30.24 0.03
C THR A 80 -4.15 -28.74 -0.19
N ALA A 81 -3.41 -27.95 0.60
CA ALA A 81 -3.27 -26.52 0.35
C ALA A 81 -2.59 -26.17 -0.98
N LYS A 82 -1.81 -27.10 -1.58
CA LYS A 82 -1.24 -26.92 -2.92
C LYS A 82 -2.30 -26.77 -4.02
N GLU A 83 -3.54 -27.22 -3.77
CA GLU A 83 -4.65 -27.07 -4.72
C GLU A 83 -5.13 -25.61 -4.83
N TRP A 84 -4.80 -24.77 -3.85
CA TRP A 84 -5.28 -23.40 -3.78
C TRP A 84 -4.25 -22.36 -3.38
N ILE A 85 -3.02 -22.76 -3.09
CA ILE A 85 -1.89 -21.88 -2.86
C ILE A 85 -0.78 -22.25 -3.84
N THR A 86 -0.42 -21.29 -4.69
CA THR A 86 0.73 -21.37 -5.58
C THR A 86 1.87 -20.58 -4.95
N LEU A 87 3.03 -21.22 -4.84
CA LEU A 87 4.28 -20.58 -4.41
C LEU A 87 5.16 -20.40 -5.64
N GLU A 88 5.66 -19.18 -5.85
CA GLU A 88 6.67 -18.91 -6.90
C GLU A 88 7.90 -19.81 -6.74
N ARG A 89 8.26 -20.12 -5.49
CA ARG A 89 9.44 -20.92 -5.16
C ARG A 89 9.19 -21.82 -3.96
N THR A 90 9.67 -23.06 -4.04
CA THR A 90 9.50 -24.08 -2.99
C THR A 90 10.82 -24.56 -2.37
N ARG A 91 11.97 -24.16 -2.92
CA ARG A 91 13.30 -24.45 -2.38
C ARG A 91 14.31 -23.43 -2.87
N GLY A 92 15.43 -23.30 -2.17
CA GLY A 92 16.56 -22.49 -2.61
C GLY A 92 17.80 -22.75 -1.77
N GLU A 93 18.91 -22.15 -2.21
CA GLU A 93 20.18 -22.17 -1.48
C GLU A 93 20.20 -21.10 -0.38
N ALA A 94 21.32 -21.03 0.35
CA ALA A 94 21.56 -19.97 1.33
C ALA A 94 21.35 -18.57 0.72
N VAL A 95 20.59 -17.73 1.42
CA VAL A 95 20.28 -16.36 1.02
C VAL A 95 20.80 -15.39 2.07
N ALA A 96 21.90 -14.72 1.74
CA ALA A 96 22.54 -13.74 2.61
C ALA A 96 21.68 -12.46 2.81
N ARG A 97 20.74 -12.21 1.90
CA ARG A 97 19.73 -11.14 1.99
C ARG A 97 18.34 -11.75 2.05
N PRO A 98 17.37 -11.13 2.73
CA PRO A 98 15.99 -11.59 2.68
C PRO A 98 15.50 -11.67 1.21
N LEU A 99 14.87 -12.78 0.87
CA LEU A 99 14.26 -13.08 -0.42
C LEU A 99 12.74 -13.02 -0.25
N ASP A 100 12.08 -12.23 -1.08
CA ASP A 100 10.63 -12.24 -1.17
C ASP A 100 10.16 -13.31 -2.14
N ILE A 101 9.10 -14.03 -1.74
CA ILE A 101 8.52 -15.14 -2.50
C ILE A 101 7.06 -14.83 -2.69
N ALA A 102 6.61 -14.74 -3.94
CA ALA A 102 5.21 -14.51 -4.23
C ALA A 102 4.35 -15.73 -3.84
N VAL A 103 3.25 -15.46 -3.15
CA VAL A 103 2.24 -16.42 -2.73
C VAL A 103 0.91 -16.00 -3.34
N GLN A 104 0.35 -16.88 -4.16
CA GLN A 104 -0.93 -16.67 -4.81
C GLN A 104 -1.96 -17.63 -4.25
N LEU A 105 -3.08 -17.10 -3.77
CA LEU A 105 -4.23 -17.85 -3.31
C LEU A 105 -5.30 -17.86 -4.40
N SER A 106 -5.80 -19.04 -4.75
CA SER A 106 -6.98 -19.16 -5.59
C SER A 106 -8.25 -18.77 -4.83
N LYS A 107 -9.31 -18.45 -5.58
CA LYS A 107 -10.63 -18.18 -5.02
C LYS A 107 -11.13 -19.38 -4.18
N ASN A 108 -11.75 -19.09 -3.05
CA ASN A 108 -12.35 -20.11 -2.18
C ASN A 108 -13.87 -20.07 -2.27
N LEU A 109 -14.45 -21.03 -3.00
CA LEU A 109 -15.90 -21.20 -3.11
C LEU A 109 -16.50 -22.12 -2.02
N GLY A 110 -15.66 -22.67 -1.15
CA GLY A 110 -16.04 -23.61 -0.09
C GLY A 110 -16.21 -22.94 1.28
N PRO A 111 -16.12 -23.71 2.38
CA PRO A 111 -16.00 -23.15 3.73
C PRO A 111 -14.65 -22.43 3.92
N ALA A 112 -14.55 -21.65 5.00
CA ALA A 112 -13.27 -21.06 5.39
C ALA A 112 -12.21 -22.15 5.54
N ARG A 113 -10.98 -21.84 5.12
CA ARG A 113 -9.86 -22.77 5.10
C ARG A 113 -8.61 -22.13 5.66
N GLU A 114 -7.70 -22.95 6.15
CA GLU A 114 -6.42 -22.54 6.69
C GLU A 114 -5.32 -23.40 6.11
N ALA A 115 -4.15 -22.79 5.88
CA ALA A 115 -2.92 -23.49 5.60
C ALA A 115 -1.76 -22.86 6.38
N LYS A 116 -0.73 -23.65 6.62
CA LYS A 116 0.55 -23.20 7.14
C LYS A 116 1.56 -23.21 6.01
N LEU A 117 2.20 -22.08 5.78
CA LEU A 117 3.40 -21.98 4.96
C LEU A 117 4.60 -22.13 5.88
N ILE A 118 5.29 -23.26 5.77
CA ILE A 118 6.37 -23.64 6.67
C ILE A 118 7.67 -23.64 5.87
N VAL A 119 8.62 -22.81 6.28
CA VAL A 119 9.99 -22.91 5.78
C VAL A 119 10.81 -23.83 6.68
N ARG A 120 11.69 -24.63 6.09
CA ARG A 120 12.68 -25.44 6.79
C ARG A 120 14.08 -25.20 6.25
N SER A 121 15.07 -25.19 7.14
CA SER A 121 16.49 -25.26 6.81
C SER A 121 17.22 -26.09 7.87
N GLY A 122 17.67 -27.28 7.49
CA GLY A 122 18.16 -28.27 8.45
C GLY A 122 17.10 -28.62 9.51
N SER A 123 17.43 -28.43 10.78
CA SER A 123 16.51 -28.66 11.91
C SER A 123 15.62 -27.45 12.24
N LEU A 124 15.82 -26.31 11.57
CA LEU A 124 15.08 -25.09 11.84
C LEU A 124 13.80 -25.04 11.02
N ALA A 125 12.75 -24.45 11.61
CA ALA A 125 11.52 -24.16 10.90
C ALA A 125 10.92 -22.81 11.36
N ASP A 126 10.31 -22.09 10.44
CA ASP A 126 9.47 -20.92 10.73
C ASP A 126 8.17 -21.01 9.92
N THR A 127 7.10 -20.36 10.37
CA THR A 127 5.75 -20.58 9.83
C THR A 127 4.95 -19.29 9.73
N ILE A 128 4.25 -19.13 8.61
CA ILE A 128 3.12 -18.19 8.46
C ILE A 128 1.84 -19.01 8.38
N VAL A 129 0.83 -18.62 9.15
CA VAL A 129 -0.54 -19.15 9.04
C VAL A 129 -1.29 -18.30 8.02
N ILE A 130 -1.90 -18.94 7.04
CA ILE A 130 -2.74 -18.33 6.02
C ILE A 130 -4.17 -18.75 6.30
N THR A 131 -5.02 -17.80 6.66
CA THR A 131 -6.46 -18.05 6.80
C THR A 131 -7.17 -17.43 5.61
N GLN A 132 -8.07 -18.19 4.99
CA GLN A 132 -8.84 -17.71 3.85
C GLN A 132 -10.34 -17.92 4.10
N GLN A 133 -11.10 -16.85 4.00
CA GLN A 133 -12.57 -16.92 4.07
C GLN A 133 -13.14 -17.76 2.93
N GLY A 134 -14.35 -18.30 3.11
CA GLY A 134 -15.07 -19.07 2.09
C GLY A 134 -16.42 -18.43 1.75
N THR A 135 -17.10 -18.94 0.72
CA THR A 135 -18.48 -18.51 0.36
C THR A 135 -19.58 -19.35 0.99
N ALA A 136 -19.26 -20.44 1.70
CA ALA A 136 -20.28 -21.22 2.41
C ALA A 136 -21.01 -20.32 3.44
N PRO A 137 -22.34 -20.46 3.60
CA PRO A 137 -23.09 -19.62 4.53
C PRO A 137 -22.51 -19.79 5.94
N LEU A 138 -22.16 -18.67 6.56
CA LEU A 138 -21.84 -18.64 7.98
C LEU A 138 -23.10 -19.08 8.76
N PRO A 139 -22.96 -19.77 9.91
CA PRO A 139 -24.08 -19.97 10.82
C PRO A 139 -24.71 -18.60 11.16
N PRO A 140 -26.02 -18.55 11.44
CA PRO A 140 -26.72 -17.28 11.62
C PRO A 140 -26.02 -16.42 12.67
N PRO A 141 -25.92 -15.10 12.44
CA PRO A 141 -25.16 -14.23 13.31
C PRO A 141 -25.76 -14.24 14.72
N SER A 142 -24.88 -14.42 15.72
CA SER A 142 -25.20 -14.06 17.10
C SER A 142 -25.64 -12.59 17.14
N PRO A 143 -26.62 -12.20 17.97
CA PRO A 143 -27.15 -10.84 18.01
C PRO A 143 -26.15 -9.88 18.66
N ASN A 144 -25.03 -9.61 18.00
CA ASN A 144 -24.15 -8.47 18.24
C ASN A 144 -23.10 -8.35 17.11
N PRO A 145 -23.31 -7.51 16.08
CA PRO A 145 -22.25 -7.16 15.17
C PRO A 145 -21.45 -6.05 15.84
N ASN A 146 -20.47 -6.41 16.66
CA ASN A 146 -19.45 -5.44 17.00
C ASN A 146 -18.49 -5.38 15.79
N PRO A 147 -18.41 -4.27 15.04
CA PRO A 147 -17.36 -4.13 14.04
C PRO A 147 -16.01 -4.31 14.75
N ASN A 148 -15.05 -4.97 14.09
CA ASN A 148 -13.69 -5.09 14.62
C ASN A 148 -13.25 -3.70 15.11
N PRO A 149 -12.71 -3.57 16.34
CA PRO A 149 -12.35 -2.28 16.88
C PRO A 149 -11.33 -1.61 15.94
N PRO A 150 -11.43 -0.30 15.69
CA PRO A 150 -10.47 0.42 14.87
C PRO A 150 -9.08 0.18 15.44
N THR A 151 -8.18 -0.38 14.64
CA THR A 151 -6.74 -0.32 14.94
C THR A 151 -6.34 1.15 14.86
N PRO A 152 -5.89 1.77 15.95
CA PRO A 152 -5.45 3.16 15.91
C PRO A 152 -4.21 3.26 15.04
N ASP A 153 -4.33 3.95 13.91
CA ASP A 153 -3.18 4.55 13.25
C ASP A 153 -2.65 5.70 14.14
N PRO A 154 -1.32 5.99 14.15
CA PRO A 154 -0.76 7.06 14.98
C PRO A 154 -1.38 8.46 14.78
N GLY A 155 -2.13 8.69 13.68
CA GLY A 155 -2.74 9.98 13.34
C GLY A 155 -4.20 10.22 13.76
N GLY A 156 -4.90 9.23 14.33
CA GLY A 156 -6.31 9.37 14.72
C GLY A 156 -7.31 9.23 13.56
N GLU A 157 -6.92 8.51 12.51
CA GLU A 157 -7.77 8.18 11.35
C GLU A 157 -8.70 6.98 11.64
N HIS A 158 -9.87 6.96 10.99
CA HIS A 158 -10.78 5.82 11.01
C HIS A 158 -10.44 4.83 9.90
N ILE A 159 -9.77 3.73 10.26
CA ILE A 159 -9.42 2.65 9.32
C ILE A 159 -10.58 1.65 9.21
N LEU A 160 -11.30 1.71 8.09
CA LEU A 160 -12.44 0.87 7.73
C LEU A 160 -12.14 0.01 6.49
N GLY A 161 -10.91 -0.49 6.39
CA GLY A 161 -10.43 -1.18 5.19
C GLY A 161 -9.15 -1.97 5.41
N ASP A 162 -8.60 -2.49 4.32
CA ASP A 162 -7.31 -3.18 4.29
C ASP A 162 -6.24 -2.20 3.78
N VAL A 163 -5.36 -1.77 4.69
CA VAL A 163 -4.25 -0.85 4.39
C VAL A 163 -3.03 -1.59 3.83
N THR A 164 -3.08 -2.92 3.75
CA THR A 164 -1.96 -3.76 3.27
C THR A 164 -2.08 -4.13 1.80
N LEU A 165 -3.11 -3.63 1.11
CA LEU A 165 -3.27 -3.86 -0.32
C LEU A 165 -2.15 -3.16 -1.08
N LEU A 166 -1.56 -3.84 -2.07
CA LEU A 166 -0.41 -3.37 -2.83
C LEU A 166 -0.67 -2.05 -3.55
N GLU A 167 -1.89 -1.79 -4.00
CA GLU A 167 -2.28 -0.52 -4.62
C GLU A 167 -2.40 0.65 -3.64
N THR A 168 -2.38 0.41 -2.33
CA THR A 168 -2.65 1.43 -1.30
C THR A 168 -1.46 2.36 -1.14
N PRO A 169 -1.62 3.68 -1.38
CA PRO A 169 -0.65 4.67 -0.95
C PRO A 169 -0.51 4.70 0.57
N ALA A 170 0.65 5.13 1.05
CA ALA A 170 0.86 5.41 2.45
C ALA A 170 -0.17 6.44 2.91
N LEU A 171 -0.81 6.14 4.04
CA LEU A 171 -1.81 7.04 4.61
C LEU A 171 -1.13 8.35 4.99
N VAL A 172 -1.66 9.47 4.52
CA VAL A 172 -1.16 10.80 4.89
C VAL A 172 -1.62 11.15 6.31
N GLY A 173 -2.76 10.59 6.71
CA GLY A 173 -3.33 10.74 8.03
C GLY A 173 -3.97 12.11 8.22
N GLY A 174 -4.32 12.36 9.48
CA GLY A 174 -5.11 13.51 9.92
C GLY A 174 -6.22 13.10 10.88
N SER A 175 -6.55 13.99 11.81
CA SER A 175 -7.54 13.68 12.85
C SER A 175 -8.94 13.49 12.23
N ASN A 176 -9.53 12.30 12.40
CA ASN A 176 -10.88 11.93 11.94
C ASN A 176 -11.05 11.77 10.41
N ASN A 177 -9.97 11.53 9.66
CA ASN A 177 -10.09 11.07 8.28
C ASN A 177 -10.65 9.64 8.21
N TYR A 178 -11.02 9.19 7.01
CA TYR A 178 -11.56 7.85 6.80
C TYR A 178 -10.81 7.13 5.68
N TYR A 179 -10.04 6.11 6.03
CA TYR A 179 -9.58 5.12 5.07
C TYR A 179 -10.62 4.02 4.94
N ILE A 180 -11.13 3.78 3.74
CA ILE A 180 -12.20 2.82 3.47
C ILE A 180 -11.76 1.89 2.35
N THR A 181 -12.01 0.59 2.50
CA THR A 181 -11.96 -0.38 1.39
C THR A 181 -13.37 -0.85 1.08
N HIS A 182 -13.95 -0.34 -0.01
CA HIS A 182 -15.24 -0.80 -0.49
C HIS A 182 -15.09 -2.18 -1.14
N LYS A 183 -16.03 -3.08 -0.84
CA LYS A 183 -16.11 -4.41 -1.44
C LYS A 183 -17.44 -4.58 -2.14
N ALA A 184 -17.44 -5.29 -3.26
CA ALA A 184 -18.64 -5.69 -3.97
C ALA A 184 -18.55 -7.17 -4.31
N ASN A 185 -19.59 -7.95 -3.97
CA ASN A 185 -19.57 -9.41 -4.05
C ASN A 185 -18.34 -10.07 -3.38
N ASN A 186 -17.93 -9.55 -2.20
CA ASN A 186 -16.71 -9.93 -1.45
C ASN A 186 -15.38 -9.72 -2.19
N VAL A 187 -15.37 -9.04 -3.34
CA VAL A 187 -14.17 -8.63 -4.06
C VAL A 187 -13.85 -7.19 -3.69
N VAL A 188 -12.58 -6.87 -3.45
CA VAL A 188 -12.13 -5.48 -3.26
C VAL A 188 -12.50 -4.68 -4.51
N ASN A 189 -13.30 -3.63 -4.32
CA ASN A 189 -13.74 -2.78 -5.42
C ASN A 189 -12.76 -1.62 -5.60
N TYR A 190 -12.61 -0.78 -4.59
CA TYR A 190 -11.60 0.27 -4.48
C TYR A 190 -11.44 0.68 -3.03
N SER A 191 -10.33 1.34 -2.70
CA SER A 191 -10.14 2.04 -1.43
C SER A 191 -9.99 3.55 -1.65
N LEU A 192 -10.19 4.32 -0.58
CA LEU A 192 -9.96 5.77 -0.56
C LEU A 192 -9.53 6.22 0.82
N GLU A 193 -8.79 7.32 0.89
CA GLU A 193 -8.54 8.09 2.13
C GLU A 193 -9.32 9.41 2.03
N TYR A 194 -10.42 9.56 2.77
CA TYR A 194 -11.26 10.77 2.75
C TYR A 194 -10.82 11.78 3.80
N ASP A 195 -10.37 12.94 3.35
CA ASP A 195 -10.05 14.05 4.24
C ASP A 195 -11.33 14.83 4.55
N VAL A 196 -11.77 14.71 5.80
CA VAL A 196 -13.04 15.31 6.22
C VAL A 196 -12.97 16.83 6.17
N ASP A 197 -11.87 17.47 6.55
CA ASP A 197 -11.77 18.93 6.58
C ASP A 197 -11.72 19.54 5.17
N LYS A 198 -11.08 18.82 4.25
CA LYS A 198 -11.02 19.18 2.82
C LYS A 198 -12.28 18.80 2.05
N ARG A 199 -13.13 17.94 2.65
CA ARG A 199 -14.32 17.34 2.04
C ARG A 199 -13.99 16.64 0.71
N HIS A 200 -12.82 16.01 0.64
CA HIS A 200 -12.26 15.47 -0.60
C HIS A 200 -11.36 14.27 -0.29
N PRO A 201 -11.37 13.22 -1.13
CA PRO A 201 -10.41 12.12 -1.01
C PRO A 201 -8.98 12.58 -1.32
N ARG A 202 -8.00 12.20 -0.49
CA ARG A 202 -6.57 12.39 -0.79
C ARG A 202 -6.14 11.56 -1.98
N PHE A 203 -6.60 10.32 -2.01
CA PHE A 203 -6.44 9.40 -3.11
C PHE A 203 -7.60 8.40 -3.13
N VAL A 204 -7.72 7.73 -4.26
CA VAL A 204 -8.40 6.45 -4.41
C VAL A 204 -7.40 5.44 -4.98
N CYS A 205 -7.56 4.18 -4.65
CA CYS A 205 -6.74 3.12 -5.22
C CYS A 205 -7.56 1.87 -5.51
N PHE A 206 -7.14 1.13 -6.53
CA PHE A 206 -7.80 -0.08 -6.97
C PHE A 206 -6.89 -0.91 -7.88
N SER A 207 -7.31 -2.13 -8.19
CA SER A 207 -6.63 -2.98 -9.17
C SER A 207 -7.56 -3.46 -10.28
N PHE A 208 -6.99 -3.74 -11.45
CA PHE A 208 -7.61 -4.56 -12.49
C PHE A 208 -6.95 -5.94 -12.49
N ASP A 209 -7.76 -6.95 -12.20
CA ASP A 209 -7.43 -8.38 -12.27
C ASP A 209 -8.46 -9.11 -13.15
N ASP A 210 -8.42 -10.43 -13.20
CA ASP A 210 -9.33 -11.22 -14.04
C ASP A 210 -10.81 -11.10 -13.66
N ILE A 211 -11.12 -10.59 -12.46
CA ILE A 211 -12.49 -10.39 -11.99
C ILE A 211 -12.91 -8.93 -12.24
N THR A 212 -12.13 -7.99 -11.73
CA THR A 212 -12.45 -6.56 -11.68
C THR A 212 -12.35 -5.87 -13.04
N SER A 213 -11.65 -6.49 -14.01
CA SER A 213 -11.59 -6.02 -15.39
C SER A 213 -12.77 -6.41 -16.28
N GLU A 214 -13.65 -7.31 -15.81
CA GLU A 214 -14.77 -7.77 -16.61
C GLU A 214 -15.77 -6.64 -16.92
N THR A 215 -16.36 -6.68 -18.12
CA THR A 215 -17.39 -5.73 -18.57
C THR A 215 -18.76 -6.39 -18.52
N ALA A 216 -19.27 -6.59 -17.32
CA ALA A 216 -20.51 -7.33 -17.08
C ALA A 216 -21.77 -6.44 -17.02
N VAL A 217 -21.62 -5.17 -16.61
CA VAL A 217 -22.75 -4.24 -16.44
C VAL A 217 -22.52 -2.90 -17.13
N LYS A 218 -23.61 -2.14 -17.26
CA LYS A 218 -23.57 -0.75 -17.68
C LYS A 218 -23.53 0.17 -16.47
N ARG A 219 -23.20 1.44 -16.73
CA ARG A 219 -23.26 2.56 -15.79
C ARG A 219 -24.62 2.59 -15.06
N THR A 220 -24.59 2.87 -13.77
CA THR A 220 -25.78 2.83 -12.89
C THR A 220 -26.35 4.19 -12.51
N ASP A 221 -25.55 5.26 -12.51
CA ASP A 221 -25.97 6.59 -12.04
C ASP A 221 -26.58 6.58 -10.63
N ALA A 222 -26.16 5.65 -9.79
CA ALA A 222 -26.68 5.43 -8.44
C ALA A 222 -26.08 6.40 -7.41
N TRP A 223 -26.23 7.69 -7.66
CA TRP A 223 -25.70 8.78 -6.84
C TRP A 223 -26.20 8.71 -5.40
N LYS A 224 -25.27 8.65 -4.44
CA LYS A 224 -25.57 8.69 -3.00
C LYS A 224 -24.32 9.04 -2.19
N TRP A 225 -24.51 9.45 -0.94
CA TRP A 225 -23.43 9.58 0.02
C TRP A 225 -22.86 8.21 0.36
N ASP A 226 -21.59 8.22 0.77
CA ASP A 226 -20.91 7.02 1.24
C ASP A 226 -21.45 6.64 2.63
N PRO A 227 -22.11 5.48 2.79
CA PRO A 227 -22.68 5.09 4.07
C PRO A 227 -21.62 4.84 5.15
N MET A 228 -20.34 4.71 4.78
CA MET A 228 -19.23 4.50 5.72
C MET A 228 -18.70 5.79 6.33
N ILE A 229 -19.12 6.96 5.82
CA ILE A 229 -18.71 8.28 6.33
C ILE A 229 -19.93 8.98 6.94
N PRO A 230 -19.85 9.57 8.15
CA PRO A 230 -20.98 10.29 8.73
C PRO A 230 -21.55 11.40 7.84
N GLN A 231 -22.88 11.52 7.79
CA GLN A 231 -23.60 12.47 6.93
C GLN A 231 -23.18 13.94 7.12
N LYS A 232 -22.66 14.32 8.30
CA LYS A 232 -22.13 15.68 8.56
C LYS A 232 -20.95 16.06 7.64
N TYR A 233 -20.29 15.07 7.03
CA TYR A 233 -19.21 15.25 6.07
C TYR A 233 -19.69 15.19 4.61
N SER A 234 -20.99 14.99 4.37
CA SER A 234 -21.55 14.84 3.02
C SER A 234 -21.33 16.05 2.12
N THR A 235 -21.06 15.77 0.85
CA THR A 235 -20.92 16.75 -0.25
C THR A 235 -22.06 16.68 -1.28
N GLU A 236 -23.07 15.81 -1.08
CA GLU A 236 -24.14 15.52 -2.03
C GLU A 236 -24.83 16.78 -2.58
N SER A 237 -25.17 17.73 -1.69
CA SER A 237 -25.90 18.94 -2.04
C SER A 237 -25.02 20.06 -2.61
N MET A 238 -23.70 19.89 -2.63
CA MET A 238 -22.76 20.99 -2.88
C MET A 238 -22.37 21.18 -4.34
N PHE A 239 -22.52 20.14 -5.18
CA PHE A 239 -22.14 20.19 -6.59
C PHE A 239 -23.17 20.93 -7.46
N LYS A 240 -24.44 20.94 -7.06
CA LYS A 240 -25.50 21.58 -7.84
C LYS A 240 -25.22 23.09 -7.98
N ASN A 241 -25.26 23.59 -9.21
CA ASN A 241 -24.98 24.99 -9.55
C ASN A 241 -23.58 25.50 -9.13
N SER A 242 -22.62 24.59 -8.92
CA SER A 242 -21.25 24.97 -8.52
C SER A 242 -20.36 25.42 -9.69
N GLY A 243 -20.74 25.08 -10.93
CA GLY A 243 -19.89 25.22 -12.12
C GLY A 243 -18.92 24.05 -12.34
N TYR A 244 -18.85 23.10 -11.40
CA TYR A 244 -18.03 21.88 -11.50
C TYR A 244 -18.89 20.64 -11.74
N ASP A 245 -18.34 19.69 -12.49
CA ASP A 245 -18.88 18.34 -12.57
C ASP A 245 -18.62 17.57 -11.27
N ARG A 246 -19.44 16.53 -11.05
CA ARG A 246 -19.14 15.42 -10.12
C ARG A 246 -18.09 14.51 -10.77
N GLY A 247 -16.85 14.99 -10.80
CA GLY A 247 -15.72 14.27 -11.40
C GLY A 247 -15.41 13.02 -10.60
N HIS A 248 -15.45 11.86 -11.24
CA HIS A 248 -15.08 10.61 -10.57
C HIS A 248 -13.56 10.53 -10.42
N LEU A 249 -13.07 9.99 -9.31
CA LEU A 249 -11.69 9.53 -9.23
C LEU A 249 -11.56 8.06 -9.62
N VAL A 250 -12.42 7.19 -9.07
CA VAL A 250 -12.70 5.87 -9.65
C VAL A 250 -13.83 6.03 -10.65
N ALA A 251 -13.52 5.98 -11.95
CA ALA A 251 -14.51 6.17 -13.00
C ALA A 251 -15.57 5.06 -12.94
N SER A 252 -16.80 5.38 -13.33
CA SER A 252 -17.84 4.34 -13.48
C SER A 252 -17.36 3.20 -14.38
N HIS A 253 -16.64 3.50 -15.46
CA HIS A 253 -16.14 2.46 -16.37
C HIS A 253 -14.90 1.73 -15.85
N ASP A 254 -14.29 2.16 -14.74
CA ASP A 254 -13.28 1.36 -14.05
C ASP A 254 -13.92 0.14 -13.37
N ARG A 255 -15.18 0.24 -12.92
CA ARG A 255 -15.87 -0.78 -12.11
C ARG A 255 -17.20 -1.21 -12.74
N VAL A 256 -17.12 -1.98 -13.81
CA VAL A 256 -18.28 -2.57 -14.52
C VAL A 256 -18.35 -4.10 -14.43
N TYR A 257 -17.58 -4.71 -13.52
CA TYR A 257 -17.60 -6.16 -13.30
C TYR A 257 -18.83 -6.63 -12.50
N SER A 258 -19.48 -5.74 -11.75
CA SER A 258 -20.76 -6.02 -11.09
C SER A 258 -21.56 -4.74 -10.89
N ARG A 259 -22.89 -4.89 -10.74
CA ARG A 259 -23.79 -3.74 -10.52
C ARG A 259 -23.46 -3.03 -9.20
N GLU A 260 -23.21 -3.80 -8.13
CA GLU A 260 -22.84 -3.25 -6.83
C GLU A 260 -21.53 -2.46 -6.90
N ALA A 261 -20.51 -3.01 -7.56
CA ALA A 261 -19.22 -2.34 -7.75
C ALA A 261 -19.39 -1.00 -8.47
N ASN A 262 -20.18 -1.00 -9.54
CA ASN A 262 -20.46 0.22 -10.29
C ASN A 262 -21.20 1.26 -9.44
N MET A 263 -22.23 0.86 -8.69
CA MET A 263 -22.98 1.75 -7.80
C MET A 263 -22.08 2.44 -6.77
N GLN A 264 -21.08 1.75 -6.25
CA GLN A 264 -20.15 2.32 -5.27
C GLN A 264 -19.24 3.40 -5.87
N THR A 265 -19.01 3.42 -7.18
CA THR A 265 -18.28 4.54 -7.83
C THR A 265 -19.05 5.85 -7.82
N PHE A 266 -20.37 5.80 -7.61
CA PHE A 266 -21.26 6.97 -7.54
C PHE A 266 -21.36 7.57 -6.13
N TYR A 267 -20.54 7.10 -5.20
CA TYR A 267 -20.41 7.74 -3.89
C TYR A 267 -19.82 9.13 -4.02
N TYR A 268 -20.42 10.11 -3.35
CA TYR A 268 -19.89 11.48 -3.30
C TYR A 268 -18.54 11.59 -2.56
N SER A 269 -18.13 10.57 -1.79
CA SER A 269 -16.77 10.44 -1.25
C SER A 269 -15.71 10.18 -2.33
N ASN A 270 -16.11 9.63 -3.49
CA ASN A 270 -15.29 9.40 -4.68
C ASN A 270 -15.36 10.58 -5.69
N MET A 271 -16.03 11.68 -5.32
CA MET A 271 -16.20 12.83 -6.22
C MET A 271 -15.22 13.94 -5.93
N SER A 272 -14.73 14.53 -7.01
CA SER A 272 -13.86 15.69 -7.02
C SER A 272 -14.49 16.79 -7.88
N PRO A 273 -14.44 18.08 -7.48
CA PRO A 273 -14.88 19.19 -8.33
C PRO A 273 -13.99 19.31 -9.56
N GLN A 274 -14.46 18.82 -10.71
CA GLN A 274 -13.71 18.90 -11.96
C GLN A 274 -14.38 19.88 -12.95
N LEU A 275 -13.58 20.67 -13.67
CA LEU A 275 -14.06 21.50 -14.76
C LEU A 275 -14.68 20.59 -15.85
N PRO A 276 -15.86 20.91 -16.39
CA PRO A 276 -16.47 20.09 -17.44
C PRO A 276 -15.56 19.87 -18.66
N SER A 277 -14.79 20.90 -19.05
CA SER A 277 -13.82 20.84 -20.14
C SER A 277 -12.59 19.96 -19.84
N PHE A 278 -12.31 19.67 -18.56
CA PHE A 278 -11.27 18.75 -18.12
C PHE A 278 -11.82 17.32 -18.01
N ASN A 279 -12.86 17.13 -17.19
CA ASN A 279 -13.50 15.85 -16.87
C ASN A 279 -13.95 15.09 -18.12
N GLN A 280 -14.76 15.75 -18.96
CA GLN A 280 -15.44 15.10 -20.09
C GLN A 280 -14.54 14.91 -21.31
N LYS A 281 -13.31 15.46 -21.28
CA LYS A 281 -12.38 15.47 -22.40
C LYS A 281 -11.08 14.73 -22.05
N TYR A 282 -10.03 15.46 -21.68
CA TYR A 282 -8.69 14.89 -21.58
C TYR A 282 -8.54 13.94 -20.39
N TRP A 283 -9.21 14.21 -19.27
CA TRP A 283 -9.23 13.27 -18.14
C TRP A 283 -9.87 11.94 -18.54
N SER A 284 -11.05 11.98 -19.17
CA SER A 284 -11.72 10.81 -19.74
C SER A 284 -10.85 10.06 -20.77
N LYS A 285 -10.04 10.77 -21.58
CA LYS A 285 -9.09 10.16 -22.52
C LYS A 285 -8.04 9.31 -21.78
N LEU A 286 -7.48 9.81 -20.68
CA LEU A 286 -6.52 9.06 -19.84
C LEU A 286 -7.19 7.89 -19.13
N GLU A 287 -8.40 8.09 -18.59
CA GLU A 287 -9.17 7.02 -17.97
C GLU A 287 -9.42 5.87 -18.95
N GLN A 288 -9.82 6.18 -20.19
CA GLN A 288 -10.02 5.19 -21.25
C GLN A 288 -8.73 4.42 -21.59
N GLN A 289 -7.57 5.09 -21.56
CA GLN A 289 -6.29 4.42 -21.78
C GLN A 289 -5.97 3.43 -20.65
N VAL A 290 -6.08 3.87 -19.39
CA VAL A 290 -5.86 3.00 -18.21
C VAL A 290 -6.85 1.82 -18.20
N GLN A 291 -8.10 2.09 -18.57
CA GLN A 291 -9.15 1.09 -18.74
C GLN A 291 -8.84 0.07 -19.84
N SER A 292 -8.19 0.49 -20.93
CA SER A 292 -7.77 -0.39 -22.02
C SER A 292 -6.64 -1.33 -21.57
N TRP A 293 -5.69 -0.81 -20.79
CA TRP A 293 -4.62 -1.61 -20.18
C TRP A 293 -5.16 -2.61 -19.17
N GLY A 294 -6.05 -2.17 -18.27
CA GLY A 294 -6.66 -3.02 -17.25
C GLY A 294 -7.46 -4.20 -17.81
N ARG A 295 -8.08 -4.01 -18.99
CA ARG A 295 -8.86 -5.05 -19.71
C ARG A 295 -8.01 -5.96 -20.58
N ASN A 296 -6.79 -5.57 -20.91
CA ASN A 296 -5.94 -6.36 -21.78
C ASN A 296 -5.21 -7.45 -20.99
N LYS A 297 -5.78 -8.66 -20.91
CA LYS A 297 -5.18 -9.81 -20.21
C LYS A 297 -3.82 -10.26 -20.79
N LYS A 298 -3.50 -9.88 -22.03
CA LYS A 298 -2.15 -10.13 -22.60
C LYS A 298 -1.12 -9.15 -22.05
N PHE A 299 -1.56 -7.93 -21.73
CA PHE A 299 -0.73 -6.85 -21.21
C PHE A 299 -0.38 -7.05 -19.73
N ARG A 300 -1.35 -7.48 -18.92
CA ARG A 300 -1.21 -7.56 -17.46
C ARG A 300 -1.69 -8.88 -16.91
N ASP A 301 -1.10 -9.30 -15.80
CA ASP A 301 -1.71 -10.22 -14.85
C ASP A 301 -2.52 -9.41 -13.83
N VAL A 302 -1.95 -8.30 -13.32
CA VAL A 302 -2.64 -7.29 -12.50
C VAL A 302 -2.16 -5.90 -12.90
N LEU A 303 -3.06 -4.92 -12.92
CA LEU A 303 -2.73 -3.50 -13.04
C LEU A 303 -3.20 -2.78 -11.77
N TYR A 304 -2.27 -2.35 -10.94
CA TYR A 304 -2.53 -1.55 -9.74
C TYR A 304 -2.62 -0.08 -10.14
N VAL A 305 -3.56 0.66 -9.54
CA VAL A 305 -3.84 2.04 -9.90
C VAL A 305 -4.14 2.84 -8.64
N ALA A 306 -3.48 3.99 -8.51
CA ALA A 306 -3.84 5.04 -7.56
C ALA A 306 -4.16 6.32 -8.34
N LYS A 307 -5.17 7.08 -7.91
CA LYS A 307 -5.58 8.33 -8.56
C LYS A 307 -5.97 9.37 -7.52
N GLY A 308 -5.89 10.65 -7.88
CA GLY A 308 -6.35 11.70 -6.99
C GLY A 308 -6.38 13.08 -7.62
N GLY A 309 -7.01 13.99 -6.88
CA GLY A 309 -6.78 15.41 -7.00
C GLY A 309 -5.85 15.86 -5.87
N THR A 310 -4.97 16.80 -6.15
CA THR A 310 -4.16 17.44 -5.11
C THR A 310 -5.02 18.19 -4.10
N ILE A 311 -4.72 18.03 -2.80
CA ILE A 311 -5.46 18.73 -1.73
C ILE A 311 -4.57 19.44 -0.70
N ARG A 312 -3.25 19.46 -0.91
CA ARG A 312 -2.36 20.30 -0.11
C ARG A 312 -2.69 21.78 -0.31
N ASP A 313 -2.49 22.59 0.72
CA ASP A 313 -2.87 24.01 0.71
C ASP A 313 -2.23 24.81 -0.43
N ASP A 314 -1.01 24.47 -0.83
CA ASP A 314 -0.31 25.12 -1.95
C ASP A 314 -0.76 24.62 -3.34
N GLN A 315 -1.47 23.49 -3.40
CA GLN A 315 -1.91 22.82 -4.61
C GLN A 315 -3.43 22.82 -4.83
N VAL A 316 -4.18 23.64 -4.07
CA VAL A 316 -5.62 23.86 -4.28
C VAL A 316 -5.89 25.28 -4.76
N GLU A 317 -7.02 25.47 -5.42
CA GLU A 317 -7.51 26.79 -5.77
C GLU A 317 -7.83 27.62 -4.52
N GLY A 318 -7.78 28.95 -4.66
CA GLY A 318 -8.15 29.86 -3.57
C GLY A 318 -9.65 29.82 -3.23
N THR A 319 -10.48 29.29 -4.13
CA THR A 319 -11.93 29.12 -3.94
C THR A 319 -12.28 27.66 -3.64
N LYS A 320 -13.33 27.49 -2.82
CA LYS A 320 -13.89 26.18 -2.47
C LYS A 320 -15.32 26.08 -2.97
N VAL A 321 -15.75 24.92 -3.46
CA VAL A 321 -17.15 24.69 -3.79
C VAL A 321 -18.00 24.80 -2.52
N GLN A 322 -18.98 25.70 -2.55
CA GLN A 322 -19.83 26.06 -1.40
C GLN A 322 -19.01 26.44 -0.15
N GLY A 323 -17.80 26.98 -0.32
CA GLY A 323 -16.90 27.34 0.78
C GLY A 323 -16.32 26.14 1.55
N ARG A 324 -16.56 24.89 1.10
CA ARG A 324 -16.24 23.67 1.85
C ARG A 324 -15.33 22.70 1.11
N ILE A 325 -15.68 22.32 -0.12
CA ILE A 325 -14.89 21.33 -0.87
C ILE A 325 -13.73 22.04 -1.54
N VAL A 326 -12.51 21.60 -1.27
CA VAL A 326 -11.33 22.11 -1.98
C VAL A 326 -11.38 21.74 -3.46
N VAL A 327 -10.87 22.63 -4.31
CA VAL A 327 -10.74 22.38 -5.74
C VAL A 327 -9.26 22.13 -6.04
N PRO A 328 -8.87 20.94 -6.52
CA PRO A 328 -7.49 20.65 -6.88
C PRO A 328 -6.98 21.55 -8.01
N LYS A 329 -5.73 22.01 -7.94
CA LYS A 329 -5.02 22.60 -9.10
C LYS A 329 -4.48 21.55 -10.05
N TYR A 330 -4.27 20.33 -9.54
CA TYR A 330 -3.73 19.22 -10.31
C TYR A 330 -4.44 17.91 -10.01
N TYR A 331 -4.55 17.05 -11.02
CA TYR A 331 -4.97 15.66 -10.92
C TYR A 331 -3.85 14.74 -11.37
N TRP A 332 -3.87 13.53 -10.84
CA TRP A 332 -2.82 12.54 -11.07
C TRP A 332 -3.37 11.12 -11.12
N MET A 333 -2.63 10.26 -11.81
CA MET A 333 -2.81 8.81 -11.81
C MET A 333 -1.42 8.17 -11.70
N ALA A 334 -1.30 7.09 -10.93
CA ALA A 334 -0.12 6.26 -10.86
C ALA A 334 -0.54 4.81 -11.13
N MET A 335 0.24 4.09 -11.92
CA MET A 335 -0.06 2.73 -12.33
C MET A 335 1.17 1.84 -12.21
N VAL A 336 0.98 0.63 -11.71
CA VAL A 336 1.98 -0.44 -11.72
C VAL A 336 1.39 -1.65 -12.43
N VAL A 337 1.99 -2.05 -13.55
CA VAL A 337 1.60 -3.27 -14.25
C VAL A 337 2.48 -4.44 -13.82
N LYS A 338 1.86 -5.55 -13.40
CA LYS A 338 2.52 -6.83 -13.20
C LYS A 338 2.31 -7.73 -14.41
N LYS A 339 3.38 -8.31 -14.97
CA LYS A 339 3.30 -9.39 -15.97
C LYS A 339 4.38 -10.44 -15.73
N GLY A 340 3.98 -11.66 -15.38
CA GLY A 340 4.92 -12.67 -14.87
C GLY A 340 5.62 -12.14 -13.62
N ASP A 341 6.94 -12.14 -13.61
CA ASP A 341 7.77 -11.62 -12.51
C ASP A 341 8.19 -10.16 -12.70
N ALA A 342 7.78 -9.52 -13.80
CA ALA A 342 8.11 -8.14 -14.12
C ALA A 342 7.05 -7.15 -13.60
N TYR A 343 7.54 -5.99 -13.16
CA TYR A 343 6.75 -4.84 -12.72
C TYR A 343 7.25 -3.60 -13.46
N HIS A 344 6.32 -2.80 -13.98
CA HIS A 344 6.62 -1.54 -14.65
C HIS A 344 5.70 -0.44 -14.12
N GLY A 345 6.25 0.76 -13.94
CA GLY A 345 5.59 1.91 -13.34
C GLY A 345 5.34 3.00 -14.36
N LEU A 346 4.26 3.75 -14.19
CA LEU A 346 3.97 4.95 -14.97
C LEU A 346 3.05 5.87 -14.16
N ALA A 347 3.28 7.17 -14.23
CA ALA A 347 2.36 8.15 -13.68
C ALA A 347 1.93 9.19 -14.73
N PHE A 348 0.83 9.87 -14.43
CA PHE A 348 0.37 11.07 -15.12
C PHE A 348 0.15 12.22 -14.13
N TRP A 349 0.50 13.43 -14.53
CA TRP A 349 0.30 14.68 -13.77
C TRP A 349 -0.29 15.77 -14.66
N LEU A 350 -1.47 16.27 -14.30
CA LEU A 350 -2.22 17.24 -15.10
C LEU A 350 -2.65 18.44 -14.28
N GLU A 351 -2.41 19.63 -14.81
CA GLU A 351 -3.06 20.85 -14.37
C GLU A 351 -4.57 20.77 -14.63
N HIS A 352 -5.36 21.24 -13.67
CA HIS A 352 -6.82 21.24 -13.70
C HIS A 352 -7.34 22.40 -14.57
N LYS A 353 -7.20 22.24 -15.88
CA LYS A 353 -7.61 23.22 -16.90
C LYS A 353 -8.18 22.53 -18.13
N GLU A 354 -8.63 23.30 -19.10
CA GLU A 354 -8.91 22.74 -20.42
C GLU A 354 -7.61 22.36 -21.14
N TRP A 355 -7.59 21.17 -21.75
CA TRP A 355 -6.47 20.64 -22.53
C TRP A 355 -6.85 20.44 -23.99
N ASP A 356 -5.91 20.64 -24.91
CA ASP A 356 -6.06 20.21 -26.30
C ASP A 356 -6.07 18.67 -26.36
N MET A 357 -7.11 18.10 -26.96
CA MET A 357 -7.26 16.65 -27.14
C MET A 357 -6.14 16.01 -27.97
N LYS A 358 -5.43 16.80 -28.78
CA LYS A 358 -4.25 16.38 -29.56
C LYS A 358 -2.98 16.29 -28.73
N THR A 359 -2.96 16.83 -27.51
CA THR A 359 -1.80 16.76 -26.61
C THR A 359 -1.43 15.28 -26.40
N PRO A 360 -0.18 14.87 -26.72
CA PRO A 360 0.26 13.49 -26.51
C PRO A 360 0.29 13.14 -25.02
N MET A 361 -0.14 11.93 -24.64
CA MET A 361 -0.17 11.51 -23.23
C MET A 361 1.21 11.53 -22.58
N MET A 362 2.26 11.26 -23.37
CA MET A 362 3.65 11.36 -22.91
C MET A 362 4.05 12.74 -22.38
N THR A 363 3.38 13.82 -22.80
CA THR A 363 3.70 15.18 -22.32
C THR A 363 3.24 15.42 -20.88
N VAL A 364 2.35 14.58 -20.37
CA VAL A 364 1.86 14.62 -18.99
C VAL A 364 2.30 13.38 -18.19
N ALA A 365 3.13 12.52 -18.79
CA ALA A 365 3.71 11.36 -18.15
C ALA A 365 4.95 11.74 -17.33
N LEU A 366 5.13 11.05 -16.21
CA LEU A 366 6.27 11.18 -15.30
C LEU A 366 6.53 9.85 -14.59
N SER A 367 7.69 9.70 -13.95
CA SER A 367 7.94 8.54 -13.11
C SER A 367 7.11 8.61 -11.82
N ILE A 368 6.93 7.48 -11.12
CA ILE A 368 6.22 7.49 -9.83
C ILE A 368 7.06 8.28 -8.81
N ASP A 369 8.38 8.12 -8.78
CA ASP A 369 9.31 8.92 -7.96
C ASP A 369 9.08 10.44 -8.10
N GLU A 370 8.87 10.92 -9.33
CA GLU A 370 8.62 12.33 -9.59
C GLU A 370 7.23 12.77 -9.12
N LEU A 371 6.23 11.88 -9.27
CA LEU A 371 4.89 12.12 -8.77
C LEU A 371 4.87 12.18 -7.23
N GLU A 372 5.52 11.26 -6.54
CA GLU A 372 5.63 11.25 -5.08
C GLU A 372 6.26 12.52 -4.54
N LYS A 373 7.36 12.99 -5.15
CA LYS A 373 7.97 14.29 -4.81
C LYS A 373 6.99 15.45 -4.94
N LYS A 374 6.09 15.41 -5.93
CA LYS A 374 5.05 16.43 -6.13
C LYS A 374 3.91 16.31 -5.13
N LEU A 375 3.59 15.11 -4.66
CA LEU A 375 2.47 14.84 -3.75
C LEU A 375 2.86 14.97 -2.28
N GLY A 376 4.06 14.48 -1.91
CA GLY A 376 4.45 14.19 -0.53
C GLY A 376 3.79 12.91 0.00
N ILE A 377 3.49 11.95 -0.87
CA ILE A 377 2.84 10.67 -0.55
C ILE A 377 3.72 9.58 -1.14
N ASP A 378 4.01 8.55 -0.33
CA ASP A 378 4.66 7.31 -0.74
C ASP A 378 3.58 6.39 -1.36
N LEU A 379 3.64 6.22 -2.67
CA LEU A 379 2.68 5.47 -3.47
C LEU A 379 3.15 4.02 -3.56
N PHE A 380 2.25 3.06 -3.42
CA PHE A 380 2.61 1.64 -3.53
C PHE A 380 3.60 1.12 -2.46
N HIS A 381 3.82 1.85 -1.36
CA HIS A 381 4.63 1.52 -0.17
C HIS A 381 4.52 0.09 0.42
N ASN A 382 3.48 -0.67 0.02
CA ASN A 382 3.26 -2.05 0.44
C ASN A 382 4.01 -3.06 -0.44
N PHE A 383 4.60 -2.64 -1.56
CA PHE A 383 5.54 -3.45 -2.32
C PHE A 383 6.86 -3.60 -1.56
N PRO A 384 7.62 -4.68 -1.80
CA PRO A 384 9.01 -4.74 -1.36
C PRO A 384 9.83 -3.58 -1.94
N ASP A 385 10.60 -2.89 -1.09
CA ASP A 385 11.52 -1.80 -1.46
C ASP A 385 12.34 -2.06 -2.75
N ASP A 386 12.80 -3.29 -2.98
CA ASP A 386 13.67 -3.62 -4.13
C ASP A 386 12.91 -3.84 -5.43
N ILE A 387 11.59 -4.04 -5.36
CA ILE A 387 10.65 -4.05 -6.48
C ILE A 387 10.15 -2.64 -6.72
N GLU A 388 9.68 -2.00 -5.66
CA GLU A 388 9.17 -0.63 -5.61
C GLU A 388 10.14 0.37 -6.24
N LYS A 389 11.36 0.50 -5.68
CA LYS A 389 12.38 1.44 -6.16
C LYS A 389 12.77 1.23 -7.63
N LYS A 390 12.51 0.05 -8.21
CA LYS A 390 12.78 -0.20 -9.63
C LYS A 390 11.69 0.38 -10.51
N PHE A 391 10.43 0.05 -10.25
CA PHE A 391 9.33 0.53 -11.09
C PHE A 391 9.07 2.03 -10.87
N GLU A 392 9.39 2.58 -9.69
CA GLU A 392 9.16 3.99 -9.40
C GLU A 392 10.13 4.93 -10.10
N ALA A 393 11.36 4.44 -10.31
CA ALA A 393 12.42 5.15 -10.99
C ALA A 393 12.32 5.07 -12.53
N GLU A 394 11.36 4.30 -13.07
CA GLU A 394 11.18 4.15 -14.52
C GLU A 394 10.83 5.49 -15.18
N ASP A 395 11.72 5.97 -16.06
CA ASP A 395 11.57 7.23 -16.79
C ASP A 395 10.71 7.02 -18.05
N PRO A 396 9.52 7.66 -18.15
CA PRO A 396 8.67 7.53 -19.34
C PRO A 396 9.32 8.09 -20.62
N SER A 397 10.37 8.91 -20.51
CA SER A 397 11.12 9.36 -21.69
C SER A 397 11.92 8.24 -22.35
N ASP A 398 12.28 7.19 -21.60
CA ASP A 398 13.04 6.04 -22.08
C ASP A 398 12.19 5.18 -23.04
N PRO A 399 12.62 4.98 -24.30
CA PRO A 399 11.90 4.14 -25.26
C PRO A 399 11.72 2.68 -24.82
N SER A 400 12.65 2.13 -24.03
CA SER A 400 12.60 0.74 -23.55
C SER A 400 11.50 0.56 -22.52
N MET A 401 11.35 1.52 -21.60
CA MET A 401 10.26 1.59 -20.66
C MET A 401 8.92 1.77 -21.39
N ARG A 402 8.85 2.70 -22.35
CA ARG A 402 7.62 2.95 -23.12
C ARG A 402 7.10 1.74 -23.88
N ALA A 403 7.97 0.81 -24.27
CA ALA A 403 7.55 -0.43 -24.91
C ALA A 403 6.63 -1.27 -24.00
N HIS A 404 6.71 -1.08 -22.67
CA HIS A 404 5.84 -1.69 -21.67
C HIS A 404 4.51 -0.94 -21.46
N TRP A 405 4.22 0.13 -22.21
CA TRP A 405 2.97 0.88 -22.11
C TRP A 405 2.43 1.20 -23.51
N PRO A 406 1.63 0.31 -24.12
CA PRO A 406 1.18 0.50 -25.49
C PRO A 406 0.17 1.64 -25.58
N GLY A 407 0.36 2.53 -26.57
CA GLY A 407 -0.59 3.59 -26.91
C GLY A 407 -0.28 4.98 -26.33
N ILE A 408 0.87 5.16 -25.68
CA ILE A 408 1.36 6.48 -25.22
C ILE A 408 2.50 7.02 -26.08
#